data_AF-A0A0V7ZLQ5-F1
#
_entry.id   AF-A0A0V7ZLQ5-F1
#
_cell.length_a   1.000
_cell.length_b   1.000
_cell.length_c   1.000
_cell.angle_alpha   90.00
_cell.angle_beta   90.00
_cell.angle_gamma   90.00
#
_symmetry.space_group_name_H-M   'P 1'
#
loop_
_entity.id
_entity.type
_entity.pdbx_description
1 polymer ?
#
loop_
_entity_poly.entity_id
_entity_poly.type
_entity_poly.pdbx_seq_one_letter_code
_entity_poly.pdbx_strand_id
1 'polypeptide(L)'
;MTLPNLKNGDNGDDVRFLEQLLSSLFWFGQTPGKPKLVSSLIDFDAQYDSQTADIVSEFQNNYNITFPAPAPNITVDGKVGPQTWKALGDAIFRYTY
;
A
#
# COMPACT_ATOMS: atom_id res chain seq x y z
N MET A 1 2.56 7.16 18.67
CA MET A 1 1.30 7.11 17.91
C MET A 1 1.41 5.99 16.90
N THR A 2 0.36 5.18 16.76
CA THR A 2 0.26 4.13 15.74
C THR A 2 -0.78 4.56 14.71
N LEU A 3 -0.50 4.36 13.41
CA LEU A 3 -1.47 4.61 12.35
C LEU A 3 -2.73 3.73 12.55
N PRO A 4 -3.92 4.19 12.13
CA PRO A 4 -5.18 3.48 12.38
C PRO A 4 -5.29 2.20 11.55
N ASN A 5 -6.20 1.32 11.96
CA ASN A 5 -6.62 0.23 11.08
C ASN A 5 -7.63 0.77 10.07
N LEU A 6 -7.41 0.52 8.78
CA LEU A 6 -8.32 0.93 7.70
C LEU A 6 -8.92 -0.27 6.98
N LYS A 7 -10.17 -0.15 6.57
CA LYS A 7 -10.95 -1.17 5.85
C LYS A 7 -12.09 -0.52 5.06
N ASN A 8 -12.75 -1.33 4.24
CA ASN A 8 -13.89 -0.90 3.43
C ASN A 8 -14.96 -0.16 4.27
N GLY A 9 -15.36 1.02 3.82
CA GLY A 9 -16.30 1.93 4.48
C GLY A 9 -15.66 3.03 5.34
N ASP A 10 -14.37 2.92 5.68
CA ASP A 10 -13.64 4.01 6.34
C ASP A 10 -13.43 5.18 5.37
N ASN A 11 -13.28 6.39 5.91
CA ASN A 11 -13.06 7.61 5.13
C ASN A 11 -12.30 8.67 5.93
N GLY A 12 -11.83 9.71 5.24
CA GLY A 12 -11.17 10.86 5.85
C GLY A 12 -9.65 10.88 5.67
N ASP A 13 -8.96 11.68 6.48
CA ASP A 13 -7.55 12.04 6.25
C ASP A 13 -6.61 10.83 6.26
N ASP A 14 -6.88 9.82 7.09
CA ASP A 14 -6.06 8.61 7.16
C ASP A 14 -6.20 7.76 5.87
N VAL A 15 -7.40 7.69 5.30
CA VAL A 15 -7.64 7.03 4.01
C VAL A 15 -7.00 7.82 2.88
N ARG A 16 -7.17 9.15 2.88
CA ARG A 16 -6.49 10.03 1.93
C ARG A 16 -4.98 9.86 1.99
N PHE A 17 -4.42 9.71 3.19
CA PHE A 17 -3.00 9.46 3.37
C PHE A 17 -2.59 8.11 2.77
N LEU A 18 -3.35 7.03 3.02
CA LEU A 18 -3.14 5.74 2.37
C LEU A 18 -3.12 5.85 0.83
N GLU A 19 -4.13 6.51 0.25
CA GLU A 19 -4.25 6.70 -1.19
C GLU A 19 -3.01 7.43 -1.77
N GLN A 20 -2.46 8.43 -1.07
CA GLN A 20 -1.23 9.12 -1.50
C GLN A 20 -0.03 8.17 -1.58
N LEU A 21 0.11 7.29 -0.58
CA LEU A 21 1.20 6.33 -0.56
C LEU A 21 1.06 5.30 -1.69
N LEU A 22 -0.16 4.77 -1.91
CA LEU A 22 -0.44 3.82 -2.99
C LEU A 22 -0.20 4.45 -4.37
N SER A 23 -0.64 5.70 -4.57
CA SER A 23 -0.37 6.46 -5.79
C SER A 23 1.14 6.67 -6.02
N SER A 24 1.89 6.99 -4.98
CA SER A 24 3.35 7.14 -5.06
C SER A 24 4.03 5.83 -5.51
N LEU A 25 3.61 4.69 -4.93
CA LEU A 25 4.12 3.38 -5.30
C LEU A 25 3.80 3.00 -6.75
N PHE A 26 2.60 3.34 -7.24
CA PHE A 26 2.25 3.15 -8.65
C PHE A 26 3.25 3.88 -9.57
N TRP A 27 3.56 5.14 -9.28
CA TRP A 27 4.48 5.95 -10.09
C TRP A 27 5.92 5.46 -10.00
N PHE A 28 6.40 5.09 -8.81
CA PHE A 28 7.74 4.52 -8.66
C PHE A 28 7.91 3.21 -9.45
N GLY A 29 6.87 2.37 -9.48
CA GLY A 29 6.84 1.13 -10.25
C GLY A 29 6.87 1.32 -11.78
N GLN A 30 6.63 2.54 -12.30
CA GLN A 30 6.78 2.81 -13.74
C GLN A 30 8.26 2.96 -14.16
N THR A 31 9.17 3.12 -13.20
CA THR A 31 10.60 3.23 -13.49
C THR A 31 11.17 1.89 -13.98
N PRO A 32 11.88 1.86 -15.13
CA PRO A 32 12.46 0.61 -15.63
C PRO A 32 13.36 -0.08 -14.59
N GLY A 33 13.18 -1.40 -14.43
CA GLY A 33 13.97 -2.22 -13.50
C GLY A 33 13.55 -2.12 -12.03
N LYS A 34 12.55 -1.28 -11.70
CA LYS A 34 11.97 -1.22 -10.36
C LYS A 34 10.80 -2.20 -10.23
N PRO A 35 10.61 -2.85 -9.07
CA PRO A 35 9.45 -3.71 -8.83
C PRO A 35 8.15 -2.91 -8.99
N LYS A 36 7.08 -3.58 -9.41
CA LYS A 36 5.72 -3.01 -9.44
C LYS A 36 4.93 -3.61 -8.28
N LEU A 37 4.65 -2.80 -7.26
CA LEU A 37 3.87 -3.25 -6.11
C LEU A 37 2.37 -2.97 -6.26
N VAL A 38 2.02 -1.94 -7.03
CA VAL A 38 0.65 -1.55 -7.38
C VAL A 38 0.60 -1.33 -8.89
N SER A 39 -0.43 -1.86 -9.57
CA SER A 39 -0.54 -1.81 -11.04
C SER A 39 -1.51 -0.75 -11.57
N SER A 40 -2.36 -0.19 -10.71
CA SER A 40 -3.40 0.77 -11.10
C SER A 40 -3.29 2.07 -10.31
N LEU A 41 -3.70 3.18 -10.94
CA LEU A 41 -3.90 4.43 -10.23
C LEU A 41 -5.11 4.30 -9.32
N ILE A 42 -4.97 4.79 -8.09
CA ILE A 42 -6.04 4.88 -7.11
C ILE A 42 -6.77 6.22 -7.24
N ASP A 43 -8.08 6.21 -7.05
CA ASP A 43 -8.89 7.42 -6.95
C ASP A 43 -8.60 8.16 -5.63
N PHE A 44 -8.61 9.49 -5.67
CA PHE A 44 -8.14 10.33 -4.56
C PHE A 44 -9.29 11.02 -3.82
N ASP A 45 -10.28 10.24 -3.40
CA ASP A 45 -11.55 10.73 -2.86
C ASP A 45 -11.66 10.58 -1.33
N ALA A 46 -10.66 10.01 -0.67
CA ALA A 46 -10.64 9.68 0.75
C ALA A 46 -11.74 8.70 1.17
N GLN A 47 -12.14 7.80 0.28
CA GLN A 47 -13.08 6.71 0.55
C GLN A 47 -12.35 5.38 0.43
N TYR A 48 -12.35 4.60 1.52
CA TYR A 48 -11.83 3.24 1.45
C TYR A 48 -12.92 2.37 0.86
N ASP A 49 -12.98 2.35 -0.47
CA ASP A 49 -13.96 1.61 -1.24
C ASP A 49 -13.40 0.23 -1.70
N SER A 50 -14.10 -0.42 -2.63
CA SER A 50 -13.63 -1.70 -3.20
C SER A 50 -12.33 -1.53 -4.00
N GLN A 51 -12.15 -0.41 -4.71
CA GLN A 51 -10.93 -0.16 -5.47
C GLN A 51 -9.73 -0.06 -4.52
N THR A 52 -9.87 0.68 -3.43
CA THR A 52 -8.84 0.82 -2.39
C THR A 52 -8.50 -0.53 -1.78
N ALA A 53 -9.51 -1.34 -1.44
CA ALA A 53 -9.30 -2.68 -0.88
C ALA A 53 -8.55 -3.63 -1.84
N ASP A 54 -8.88 -3.58 -3.13
CA ASP A 54 -8.25 -4.40 -4.17
C ASP A 54 -6.79 -3.99 -4.37
N ILE A 55 -6.50 -2.69 -4.43
CA ILE A 55 -5.14 -2.16 -4.56
C ILE A 55 -4.30 -2.48 -3.32
N VAL A 56 -4.88 -2.39 -2.11
CA VAL A 56 -4.19 -2.80 -0.88
C VAL A 56 -3.87 -4.29 -0.90
N SER A 57 -4.81 -5.13 -1.37
CA SER A 57 -4.58 -6.58 -1.50
C SER A 57 -3.46 -6.89 -2.49
N GLU A 58 -3.45 -6.19 -3.63
CA GLU A 58 -2.38 -6.28 -4.62
C GLU A 58 -1.02 -5.91 -3.99
N PHE A 59 -0.95 -4.77 -3.31
CA PHE A 59 0.26 -4.32 -2.63
C PHE A 59 0.76 -5.37 -1.63
N GLN A 60 -0.12 -5.87 -0.75
CA GLN A 60 0.23 -6.87 0.26
C GLN A 60 0.84 -8.13 -0.38
N ASN A 61 0.20 -8.66 -1.42
CA ASN A 61 0.66 -9.83 -2.14
C ASN A 61 2.02 -9.57 -2.82
N ASN A 62 2.13 -8.48 -3.58
CA ASN A 62 3.33 -8.16 -4.33
C ASN A 62 4.52 -7.83 -3.42
N TYR A 63 4.28 -7.17 -2.28
CA TYR A 63 5.31 -6.90 -1.29
C TYR A 63 5.89 -8.22 -0.74
N ASN A 64 5.03 -9.17 -0.33
CA ASN A 64 5.48 -10.46 0.20
C ASN A 64 6.32 -11.26 -0.81
N ILE A 65 5.97 -11.18 -2.11
CA ILE A 65 6.71 -11.86 -3.19
C ILE A 65 8.04 -11.15 -3.47
N THR A 66 8.03 -9.82 -3.52
CA THR A 66 9.18 -8.99 -3.94
C THR A 66 10.23 -8.90 -2.84
N PHE A 67 9.80 -8.77 -1.59
CA PHE A 67 10.66 -8.61 -0.43
C PHE A 67 10.43 -9.77 0.54
N PRO A 68 11.07 -10.92 0.29
CA PRO A 68 11.00 -12.06 1.20
C PRO A 68 11.76 -11.76 2.51
N ALA A 69 11.66 -12.69 3.47
CA ALA A 69 12.29 -12.60 4.79
C ALA A 69 13.73 -12.05 4.74
N PRO A 70 14.10 -11.14 5.66
CA PRO A 70 13.48 -10.88 6.96
C PRO A 70 12.39 -9.78 6.98
N ALA A 71 11.88 -9.36 5.81
CA ALA A 71 10.77 -8.42 5.73
C ALA A 71 9.49 -8.96 6.41
N PRO A 72 8.60 -8.09 6.92
CA PRO A 72 7.36 -8.51 7.56
C PRO A 72 6.47 -9.26 6.57
N ASN A 73 6.02 -10.47 6.94
CA ASN A 73 4.98 -11.17 6.20
C ASN A 73 3.63 -10.50 6.51
N ILE A 74 3.01 -9.90 5.51
CA ILE A 74 1.75 -9.17 5.66
C ILE A 74 0.60 -10.09 5.28
N THR A 75 -0.49 -10.08 6.04
CA THR A 75 -1.72 -10.75 5.61
C THR A 75 -2.27 -10.09 4.35
N VAL A 76 -2.69 -10.89 3.36
CA VAL A 76 -3.34 -10.41 2.13
C VAL A 76 -4.85 -10.45 2.34
N ASP A 77 -5.43 -9.37 2.84
CA ASP A 77 -6.84 -9.27 3.21
C ASP A 77 -7.52 -7.95 2.81
N GLY A 78 -6.79 -7.08 2.11
CA GLY A 78 -7.31 -5.78 1.66
C GLY A 78 -7.61 -4.82 2.80
N LYS A 79 -7.05 -5.04 4.00
CA LYS A 79 -7.13 -4.14 5.15
C LYS A 79 -5.76 -3.60 5.50
N VAL A 80 -5.71 -2.38 6.01
CA VAL A 80 -4.44 -1.78 6.41
C VAL A 80 -4.33 -1.81 7.92
N GLY A 81 -3.39 -2.60 8.43
CA GLY A 81 -3.00 -2.62 9.83
C GLY A 81 -1.52 -2.24 10.01
N PRO A 82 -0.97 -2.35 11.24
CA PRO A 82 0.40 -1.94 11.54
C PRO A 82 1.48 -2.58 10.66
N GLN A 83 1.29 -3.84 10.25
CA GLN A 83 2.22 -4.53 9.35
C GLN A 83 2.17 -3.98 7.93
N THR A 84 0.97 -3.70 7.41
CA THR A 84 0.77 -3.09 6.09
C THR A 84 1.35 -1.68 6.06
N TRP A 85 1.12 -0.88 7.10
CA TRP A 85 1.73 0.45 7.24
C TRP A 85 3.26 0.42 7.25
N LYS A 86 3.84 -0.52 8.01
CA LYS A 86 5.28 -0.71 8.05
C LYS A 86 5.82 -1.07 6.67
N ALA A 87 5.14 -1.95 5.94
CA ALA A 87 5.53 -2.35 4.60
C ALA A 87 5.42 -1.21 3.58
N LEU A 88 4.37 -0.38 3.65
CA LEU A 88 4.23 0.81 2.80
C LEU A 88 5.42 1.76 3.01
N GLY A 89 5.78 2.03 4.27
CA GLY A 89 6.93 2.85 4.60
C GLY A 89 8.27 2.26 4.12
N ASP A 90 8.48 0.95 4.33
CA ASP A 90 9.67 0.24 3.87
C ASP A 90 9.79 0.21 2.34
N ALA A 91 8.67 -0.01 1.63
CA ALA A 91 8.64 0.03 0.17
C ALA A 91 9.03 1.41 -0.36
N ILE A 92 8.43 2.49 0.16
CA ILE A 92 8.75 3.86 -0.23
C ILE A 92 10.23 4.15 0.00
N PHE A 93 10.77 3.78 1.17
CA PHE A 93 12.18 3.97 1.50
C PHE A 93 13.11 3.29 0.47
N ARG A 94 12.80 2.05 0.05
CA ARG A 94 13.57 1.30 -0.97
C ARG A 94 13.47 1.88 -2.39
N TYR A 95 12.44 2.67 -2.68
CA TYR A 95 12.33 3.37 -3.96
C TYR A 95 13.15 4.67 -3.98
N THR A 96 13.23 5.36 -2.85
CA THR A 96 13.82 6.69 -2.75
C THR A 96 15.30 6.71 -2.35
N TYR A 97 15.82 5.61 -1.77
CA TYR A 97 17.21 5.46 -1.32
C TYR A 97 17.79 4.13 -1.80
#